data_AF-A0A7J9LEM4-F1
#
_entry.id   AF-A0A7J9LEM4-F1
#
_cell.length_a   1.000
_cell.length_b   1.000
_cell.length_c   1.000
_cell.angle_alpha   90.00
_cell.angle_beta   90.00
_cell.angle_gamma   90.00
#
_symmetry.space_group_name_H-M   'P 1'
#
loop_
_entity.id
_entity.type
_entity.pdbx_description
1 polymer ?
#
loop_
_entity_poly.entity_id
_entity_poly.type
_entity_poly.pdbx_seq_one_letter_code
_entity_poly.pdbx_strand_id
1 'polypeptide(L)'
;MGKHPDELLSLLSLSLSPSRVQNFMLNEILDPRLSPLTSRKMVGDIVFIVAIAFACLRARPKARPTMKLVSQEFLHIKYLIAMPLHKISLIKLKNHEIFMRDESHN
;
A
#
# COMPACT_ATOMS: atom_id res chain seq x y z
N MET A 1 -12.89 -18.62 6.26
CA MET A 1 -11.85 -19.21 5.40
C MET A 1 -10.73 -18.20 5.29
N GLY A 2 -9.57 -18.45 5.92
CA GLY A 2 -8.39 -17.58 5.78
C GLY A 2 -7.67 -17.90 4.48
N LYS A 3 -7.08 -16.90 3.84
CA LYS A 3 -6.28 -17.11 2.61
C LYS A 3 -4.88 -17.62 2.97
N HIS A 4 -4.33 -18.50 2.14
CA HIS A 4 -3.05 -19.15 2.42
C HIS A 4 -1.88 -18.15 2.30
N PRO A 5 -0.87 -18.18 3.19
CA PRO A 5 0.29 -17.27 3.12
C PRO A 5 1.02 -17.28 1.76
N ASP A 6 1.13 -18.45 1.09
CA ASP A 6 1.73 -18.52 -0.24
C ASP A 6 0.97 -17.73 -1.30
N GLU A 7 -0.36 -17.61 -1.17
CA GLU A 7 -1.13 -16.78 -2.08
C GLU A 7 -0.73 -15.31 -1.91
N LEU A 8 -0.60 -14.85 -0.66
CA LEU A 8 -0.16 -13.49 -0.35
C LEU A 8 1.28 -13.21 -0.80
N LEU A 9 2.20 -14.15 -0.56
CA LEU A 9 3.58 -14.04 -1.01
C LEU A 9 3.68 -14.02 -2.53
N SER A 10 2.86 -14.82 -3.23
CA SER A 10 2.79 -14.81 -4.69
C SER A 10 2.32 -13.47 -5.25
N LEU A 11 1.46 -12.72 -4.55
CA LEU A 11 1.06 -11.35 -4.92
C LEU A 11 2.22 -10.36 -4.79
N LEU A 12 3.03 -10.51 -3.73
CA LEU A 12 4.18 -9.65 -3.44
C LEU A 12 5.38 -9.95 -4.34
N SER A 13 5.54 -11.20 -4.79
CA SER A 13 6.71 -11.70 -5.51
C SER A 13 6.72 -11.45 -7.03
N LEU A 14 5.90 -10.53 -7.55
CA LEU A 14 6.12 -9.89 -8.86
C LEU A 14 6.41 -10.83 -10.06
N SER A 15 5.65 -11.91 -10.32
CA SER A 15 5.76 -12.60 -11.64
C SER A 15 4.62 -13.54 -12.06
N LEU A 16 3.37 -13.38 -11.62
CA LEU A 16 2.30 -14.23 -12.17
C LEU A 16 1.01 -13.49 -12.52
N SER A 17 0.40 -13.97 -13.61
CA SER A 17 -0.77 -13.51 -14.35
C SER A 17 -1.63 -12.42 -13.67
N PRO A 18 -1.88 -11.28 -14.36
CA PRO A 18 -2.78 -10.22 -13.89
C PRO A 18 -4.14 -10.73 -13.39
N SER A 19 -4.63 -11.85 -13.92
CA SER A 19 -5.96 -12.43 -13.60
C SER A 19 -6.10 -12.98 -12.17
N ARG A 20 -5.02 -13.43 -11.50
CA ARG A 20 -5.11 -13.95 -10.13
C ARG A 20 -4.90 -12.87 -9.07
N VAL A 21 -4.11 -11.85 -9.38
CA VAL A 21 -3.72 -10.76 -8.47
C VAL A 21 -4.80 -9.67 -8.39
N GLN A 22 -5.65 -9.55 -9.41
CA GLN A 22 -6.65 -8.47 -9.50
C GLN A 22 -7.77 -8.54 -8.44
N ASN A 23 -7.90 -9.67 -7.75
CA ASN A 23 -9.00 -9.94 -6.81
C ASN A 23 -8.66 -9.72 -5.33
N PHE A 24 -7.45 -9.26 -4.98
CA PHE A 24 -7.11 -9.00 -3.57
C PHE A 24 -7.38 -7.55 -3.16
N MET A 25 -8.23 -7.42 -2.15
CA MET A 25 -8.58 -6.14 -1.54
C MET A 25 -7.74 -5.89 -0.30
N LEU A 26 -7.51 -4.62 0.01
CA LEU A 26 -6.68 -4.22 1.15
C LEU A 26 -7.20 -4.77 2.49
N ASN A 27 -8.52 -4.88 2.68
CA ASN A 27 -9.10 -5.44 3.90
C ASN A 27 -8.78 -6.93 4.12
N GLU A 28 -8.40 -7.66 3.08
CA GLU A 28 -8.10 -9.10 3.18
C GLU A 28 -6.69 -9.40 3.69
N ILE A 29 -5.82 -8.38 3.77
CA ILE A 29 -4.44 -8.50 4.27
C ILE A 29 -4.23 -7.83 5.62
N LEU A 30 -5.25 -7.14 6.14
CA LEU A 30 -5.17 -6.54 7.47
C LEU A 30 -5.25 -7.63 8.53
N ASP A 31 -4.51 -7.43 9.63
CA ASP A 31 -4.57 -8.35 10.77
C ASP A 31 -6.03 -8.43 11.27
N PRO A 32 -6.67 -9.62 11.26
CA PRO A 32 -8.06 -9.79 11.67
C PRO A 32 -8.33 -9.40 13.13
N ARG A 33 -7.28 -9.28 13.96
CA ARG A 33 -7.38 -8.87 15.37
C ARG A 33 -7.49 -7.35 15.53
N LEU A 34 -7.30 -6.58 14.45
CA LEU A 34 -7.48 -5.14 14.49
C LEU A 34 -8.94 -4.81 14.78
N SER A 35 -9.15 -3.80 15.63
CA SER A 35 -10.49 -3.25 15.83
C SER A 35 -11.06 -2.74 14.50
N PRO A 36 -12.40 -2.73 14.35
CA PRO A 36 -13.03 -2.24 13.14
C PRO A 36 -12.53 -0.84 12.77
N LEU A 37 -12.20 -0.68 11.49
CA LEU A 37 -11.73 0.58 10.91
C LEU A 37 -12.90 1.56 10.77
N THR A 38 -13.24 2.23 11.86
CA THR A 38 -14.44 3.08 11.97
C THR A 38 -14.25 4.50 11.44
N SER A 39 -13.01 5.02 11.38
CA SER A 39 -12.76 6.39 10.93
C SER A 39 -12.16 6.43 9.53
N ARG A 40 -12.64 7.39 8.72
CA ARG A 40 -12.08 7.66 7.38
C ARG A 40 -10.59 8.02 7.42
N LYS A 41 -10.17 8.67 8.51
CA LYS A 41 -8.75 8.98 8.75
C LYS A 41 -7.92 7.71 8.86
N MET A 42 -8.32 6.76 9.70
CA MET A 42 -7.59 5.51 9.90
C MET A 42 -7.51 4.69 8.61
N VAL A 43 -8.58 4.67 7.81
CA VAL A 43 -8.58 4.08 6.47
C VAL A 43 -7.55 4.74 5.55
N GLY A 44 -7.48 6.07 5.54
CA GLY A 44 -6.49 6.83 4.79
C GLY A 44 -5.05 6.56 5.23
N ASP A 45 -4.81 6.50 6.54
CA ASP A 45 -3.50 6.22 7.12
C ASP A 45 -3.00 4.83 6.70
N ILE A 46 -3.85 3.81 6.74
CA ILE A 46 -3.51 2.45 6.27
C ILE A 46 -3.17 2.45 4.78
N VAL A 47 -4.01 3.08 3.96
CA VAL A 47 -3.78 3.16 2.51
C VAL A 47 -2.42 3.80 2.21
N PHE A 48 -2.07 4.86 2.94
CA PHE A 48 -0.79 5.54 2.81
C PHE A 48 0.39 4.67 3.22
N ILE A 49 0.30 4.01 4.39
CA ILE A 49 1.34 3.10 4.88
C ILE A 49 1.61 1.97 3.87
N VAL A 50 0.55 1.40 3.31
CA VAL A 50 0.64 0.32 2.33
C VAL A 50 1.29 0.80 1.04
N ALA A 51 0.98 2.03 0.59
CA ALA A 51 1.64 2.64 -0.57
C ALA A 51 3.15 2.83 -0.34
N ILE A 52 3.56 3.35 0.83
CA ILE A 52 4.98 3.48 1.21
C ILE A 52 5.65 2.10 1.24
N ALA A 53 5.00 1.10 1.84
CA ALA A 53 5.53 -0.26 1.89
C ALA A 53 5.77 -0.83 0.49
N PHE A 54 4.82 -0.66 -0.45
CA PHE A 54 5.02 -1.08 -1.84
C PHE A 54 6.16 -0.33 -2.53
N ALA A 55 6.33 0.96 -2.28
CA ALA A 55 7.48 1.72 -2.80
C ALA A 55 8.82 1.17 -2.27
N CYS A 56 8.87 0.79 -0.99
CA CYS A 56 10.06 0.19 -0.36
C CYS A 56 10.39 -1.21 -0.92
N LEU A 57 9.37 -1.95 -1.36
CA LEU A 57 9.50 -3.31 -1.90
C LEU A 57 9.81 -3.37 -3.41
N ARG A 58 10.00 -2.21 -4.08
CA ARG A 58 10.29 -2.18 -5.53
C ARG A 58 11.51 -3.05 -5.87
N ALA A 59 11.38 -3.90 -6.89
CA ALA A 59 12.44 -4.82 -7.31
C ALA A 59 13.76 -4.09 -7.64
N ARG A 60 13.67 -2.93 -8.31
CA ARG A 60 14.82 -2.07 -8.62
C ARG A 60 15.27 -1.30 -7.36
N PRO A 61 16.49 -1.53 -6.83
CA PRO A 61 16.95 -0.88 -5.60
C PRO A 61 16.95 0.65 -5.69
N LYS A 62 17.36 1.22 -6.84
CA LYS A 62 17.39 2.68 -7.07
C LYS A 62 16.01 3.34 -7.11
N ALA A 63 14.94 2.57 -7.26
CA ALA A 63 13.57 3.09 -7.29
C ALA A 63 12.90 3.09 -5.91
N ARG A 64 13.57 2.55 -4.88
CA ARG A 64 13.08 2.52 -3.50
C ARG A 64 13.34 3.88 -2.83
N PRO A 65 12.43 4.38 -1.98
CA PRO A 65 12.64 5.62 -1.25
C PRO A 65 13.76 5.46 -0.21
N THR A 66 14.42 6.57 0.12
CA THR A 66 15.34 6.61 1.27
C THR A 66 14.55 6.68 2.58
N MET A 67 15.15 6.23 3.69
CA MET A 67 14.50 6.38 5.01
C MET A 67 14.22 7.84 5.40
N LYS A 68 15.01 8.79 4.88
CA LYS A 68 14.75 10.23 5.04
C LYS A 68 13.43 10.64 4.37
N LEU A 69 13.21 10.21 3.12
CA LEU A 69 11.96 10.48 2.42
C LEU A 69 10.79 9.79 3.13
N VAL A 70 10.95 8.52 3.51
CA VAL A 70 9.93 7.78 4.26
C VAL A 70 9.54 8.50 5.56
N SER A 71 10.51 8.94 6.37
CA SER A 71 10.21 9.64 7.62
C SER A 71 9.52 10.99 7.39
N GLN A 72 9.92 11.74 6.35
CA GLN A 72 9.25 12.98 5.97
C GLN A 72 7.79 12.74 5.54
N GLU A 73 7.53 11.68 4.79
CA GLU A 73 6.18 11.31 4.36
C GLU A 73 5.27 10.98 5.56
N PHE A 74 5.80 10.29 6.58
CA PHE A 74 5.08 10.03 7.83
C PHE A 74 4.77 11.30 8.63
N LEU A 75 5.60 12.34 8.54
CA LEU A 75 5.36 13.63 9.19
C LEU A 75 4.32 14.48 8.44
N HIS A 76 4.25 14.31 7.12
CA HIS A 76 3.37 15.08 6.23
C HIS A 76 2.05 14.36 5.89
N ILE A 77 1.61 13.38 6.70
CA ILE A 77 0.33 12.68 6.49
C ILE A 77 -0.81 13.70 6.45
N LYS A 78 -1.11 14.19 5.24
CA LYS A 78 -2.20 15.10 4.93
C LYS A 78 -3.34 14.26 4.40
N TYR A 79 -4.20 13.86 5.33
CA TYR A 79 -5.60 13.48 5.16
C TYR A 79 -6.00 13.10 3.72
N LEU A 80 -5.59 11.91 3.29
CA LEU A 80 -6.11 11.36 2.05
C LEU A 80 -7.57 10.97 2.28
N ILE A 81 -8.45 11.66 1.56
CA ILE A 81 -9.87 11.36 1.42
C ILE A 81 -9.98 9.93 0.86
N ALA A 82 -10.05 8.93 1.72
CA ALA A 82 -10.00 7.55 1.29
C ALA A 82 -11.41 7.00 0.99
N MET A 83 -11.47 6.18 -0.06
CA MET A 83 -12.58 5.29 -0.38
C MET A 83 -12.62 4.11 0.60
N PRO A 84 -13.73 3.35 0.68
CA PRO A 84 -13.80 2.15 1.52
C PRO A 84 -12.72 1.10 1.16
N LEU A 85 -12.08 0.50 2.15
CA LEU A 85 -10.97 -0.46 1.98
C LEU A 85 -11.30 -1.65 1.07
N HIS A 86 -12.54 -2.13 1.12
CA HIS A 86 -13.03 -3.24 0.29
C HIS A 86 -13.13 -2.91 -1.20
N LYS A 87 -12.89 -1.65 -1.61
CA LYS A 87 -12.81 -1.21 -3.01
C LYS A 87 -11.38 -0.91 -3.46
N ILE A 88 -10.40 -1.09 -2.58
CA ILE A 88 -9.00 -0.75 -2.85
C ILE A 88 -8.24 -2.04 -3.13
N SER A 89 -8.03 -2.31 -4.42
CA SER A 89 -7.20 -3.42 -4.88
C SER A 89 -5.73 -3.15 -4.60
N LEU A 90 -4.98 -4.18 -4.16
CA LEU A 90 -3.54 -4.09 -3.92
C LEU A 90 -2.75 -3.73 -5.18
N ILE A 91 -3.18 -4.20 -6.36
CA ILE A 91 -2.55 -3.81 -7.64
C ILE A 91 -2.69 -2.32 -7.86
N LYS A 92 -3.89 -1.78 -7.58
CA LYS A 92 -4.16 -0.35 -7.75
C LYS A 92 -3.25 0.47 -6.84
N LEU A 93 -3.03 0.03 -5.59
CA LEU A 93 -2.08 0.67 -4.67
C LEU A 93 -0.64 0.58 -5.12
N LYS A 94 -0.21 -0.60 -5.61
CA LYS A 94 1.15 -0.82 -6.10
C LYS A 94 1.48 0.07 -7.31
N ASN A 95 0.53 0.22 -8.23
CA ASN A 95 0.68 1.02 -9.44
C ASN A 95 0.43 2.51 -9.21
N HIS A 96 -0.22 2.87 -8.10
CA HIS A 96 -0.39 4.25 -7.73
C HIS A 96 0.94 4.80 -7.24
N GLU A 97 1.53 5.67 -8.05
CA GLU A 97 2.54 6.64 -7.63
C GLU A 97 1.83 7.69 -6.75
N ILE A 98 1.38 7.29 -5.56
CA ILE A 98 0.79 8.23 -4.61
C ILE A 98 1.93 9.07 -4.04
N PHE A 99 1.98 10.31 -4.52
CA PHE A 99 2.41 11.50 -3.78
C PHE A 99 3.86 11.56 -3.31
N MET A 100 4.81 10.94 -4.01
CA MET A 100 6.18 11.41 -3.90
C MET A 100 6.25 12.76 -4.63
N ARG A 101 6.04 13.86 -3.90
CA ARG A 101 6.37 15.18 -4.43
C ARG A 101 7.84 15.11 -4.81
N ASP A 102 8.09 15.20 -6.11
CA ASP A 102 9.42 15.43 -6.63
C ASP A 102 9.89 16.74 -6.00
N GLU A 103 10.78 16.67 -5.01
CA GLU A 103 11.65 17.80 -4.65
C GLU A 103 12.63 17.96 -5.82
N SER A 104 12.09 18.49 -6.92
CA SER A 104 12.83 19.48 -7.71
C SER A 104 13.12 20.68 -6.81
N HIS A 105 14.15 21.46 -7.15
CA HIS A 105 14.77 22.57 -6.40
C HIS A 105 15.84 22.04 -5.40
N ASN A 106 17.14 21.99 -5.70
CA ASN A 106 18.01 22.87 -6.51
C ASN A 106 19.26 22.10 -6.97
#